data_AF-A0A636GJ84-F1
#
_entry.id   AF-A0A636GJ84-F1
#
_cell.length_a   1.000
_cell.length_b   1.000
_cell.length_c   1.000
_cell.angle_alpha   90.00
_cell.angle_beta   90.00
_cell.angle_gamma   90.00
#
_symmetry.space_group_name_H-M   'P 1'
#
loop_
_entity.id
_entity.type
_entity.pdbx_description
1 polymer ?
#
loop_
_entity_poly.entity_id
_entity_poly.type
_entity_poly.pdbx_seq_one_letter_code
_entity_poly.pdbx_strand_id
1 'polypeptide(L)' 'MSYSDTPEQAAVIAWQGNRLVVGAFAGTGKTTTLRRFAEQNPDERMLYIAYNRAIRDEAEPKFPYHVTCKTSHQL' A
#
# COMPACT_ATOMS: atom_id res chain seq x y z
N MET A 1 7.67 3.87 16.95
CA MET A 1 6.98 5.18 16.97
C MET A 1 5.57 4.98 16.46
N SER A 2 4.56 5.27 17.28
CA SER A 2 3.16 5.27 16.84
C SER A 2 2.91 6.58 16.12
N TYR A 3 2.75 6.53 14.80
CA TYR A 3 2.26 7.65 14.00
C TYR A 3 0.78 7.40 13.73
N SER A 4 -0.07 8.39 14.00
CA SER A 4 -1.48 8.36 13.59
C SER A 4 -1.60 8.67 12.10
N ASP A 5 -2.48 7.94 11.42
CA ASP A 5 -2.82 8.21 10.02
C ASP A 5 -3.52 9.59 9.93
N THR A 6 -3.21 10.37 8.89
CA THR A 6 -3.96 11.61 8.61
C THR A 6 -5.41 11.30 8.21
N PRO A 7 -6.34 12.26 8.26
CA PRO A 7 -7.72 12.04 7.80
C PRO A 7 -7.80 11.51 6.36
N GLU A 8 -6.94 12.00 5.46
CA GLU A 8 -6.85 11.55 4.07
C GLU A 8 -6.35 10.11 3.97
N GLN A 9 -5.34 9.76 4.75
CA GLN A 9 -4.83 8.39 4.80
C GLN A 9 -5.87 7.44 5.37
N ALA A 10 -6.54 7.81 6.47
CA ALA A 10 -7.61 7.04 7.09
C ALA A 10 -8.78 6.80 6.13
N ALA A 11 -9.15 7.79 5.32
CA ALA A 11 -10.18 7.65 4.30
C ALA A 11 -9.81 6.63 3.21
N VAL A 12 -8.54 6.59 2.79
CA VAL A 12 -8.03 5.58 1.85
C VAL A 12 -8.01 4.19 2.51
N ILE A 13 -7.52 4.12 3.75
CA ILE A 13 -7.36 2.88 4.51
C ILE A 13 -8.71 2.19 4.77
N ALA A 14 -9.76 2.97 5.11
CA ALA A 14 -11.09 2.46 5.42
C ALA A 14 -11.99 2.24 4.18
N TRP A 15 -11.49 2.46 2.98
CA TRP A 15 -12.30 2.39 1.76
C TRP A 15 -12.63 0.94 1.37
N GLN A 16 -13.87 0.67 0.96
CA GLN A 16 -14.40 -0.68 0.66
C GLN A 16 -14.99 -0.84 -0.76
N GLY A 17 -14.66 0.06 -1.68
CA GLY A 17 -15.19 0.00 -3.05
C GLY A 17 -14.39 -0.94 -3.97
N ASN A 18 -14.64 -0.84 -5.28
CA ASN A 18 -13.95 -1.64 -6.31
C ASN A 18 -12.89 -0.87 -7.12
N ARG A 19 -12.95 0.47 -7.16
CA ARG A 19 -11.93 1.32 -7.77
C ARG A 19 -11.72 2.65 -7.02
N LEU A 20 -10.48 2.89 -6.59
CA LEU A 20 -10.06 4.14 -5.95
C LEU A 20 -8.87 4.73 -6.70
N VAL A 21 -8.85 6.06 -6.87
CA VAL A 21 -7.69 6.81 -7.35
C VAL A 21 -7.28 7.78 -6.26
N VAL A 22 -6.02 7.73 -5.84
CA VAL A 22 -5.47 8.56 -4.77
C VAL A 22 -4.41 9.49 -5.35
N GLY A 23 -4.68 10.79 -5.34
CA GLY A 23 -3.67 11.80 -5.64
C GLY A 23 -2.72 11.96 -4.45
N ALA A 24 -1.42 11.75 -4.66
CA ALA A 24 -0.44 11.82 -3.58
C ALA A 24 0.92 12.35 -4.04
N PHE A 25 1.39 13.42 -3.40
CA PHE A 25 2.66 14.06 -3.70
C PHE A 25 3.87 13.26 -3.19
N ALA A 26 5.07 13.66 -3.61
CA ALA A 26 6.30 13.09 -3.07
C ALA A 26 6.33 13.28 -1.53
N GLY A 27 6.76 12.25 -0.79
CA GLY A 27 6.88 12.31 0.67
C GLY A 27 5.59 12.17 1.48
N THR A 28 4.39 12.07 0.87
CA THR A 28 3.11 12.03 1.62
C THR A 28 2.70 10.64 2.15
N GLY A 29 3.65 9.71 2.26
CA GLY A 29 3.38 8.40 2.87
C GLY A 29 2.59 7.38 2.04
N LYS A 30 2.57 7.50 0.69
CA LYS A 30 1.88 6.57 -0.24
C LYS A 30 2.03 5.08 0.13
N THR A 31 3.26 4.61 0.24
CA THR A 31 3.57 3.20 0.55
C THR A 31 3.08 2.83 1.95
N THR A 32 3.20 3.75 2.91
CA THR A 32 2.68 3.56 4.27
C THR A 32 1.17 3.42 4.26
N THR A 33 0.45 4.26 3.51
CA THR A 33 -1.02 4.20 3.38
C THR A 33 -1.46 2.87 2.77
N LEU A 34 -0.80 2.40 1.71
CA LEU A 34 -1.13 1.11 1.08
C LEU A 34 -0.81 -0.09 1.98
N ARG A 35 0.27 -0.03 2.75
CA ARG A 35 0.58 -1.05 3.76
C ARG A 35 -0.51 -1.10 4.84
N ARG A 36 -0.94 0.06 5.35
CA ARG A 36 -2.01 0.16 6.35
C ARG A 36 -3.35 -0.34 5.83
N PHE A 37 -3.65 -0.07 4.56
CA PHE A 37 -4.81 -0.64 3.87
C PHE A 37 -4.75 -2.17 3.88
N ALA A 38 -3.60 -2.76 3.54
CA ALA A 38 -3.43 -4.22 3.59
C ALA A 38 -3.54 -4.79 5.01
N GLU A 39 -3.05 -4.07 6.03
CA GLU A 39 -3.20 -4.46 7.44
C GLU A 39 -4.65 -4.45 7.93
N GLN A 40 -5.50 -3.57 7.41
CA GLN A 40 -6.93 -3.55 7.75
C GLN A 40 -7.75 -4.63 7.04
N ASN A 41 -7.18 -5.28 6.02
CA ASN A 41 -7.85 -6.29 5.21
C ASN A 41 -7.01 -7.59 5.22
N PRO A 42 -6.86 -8.25 6.40
CA PRO A 42 -5.95 -9.39 6.58
C PRO A 42 -6.38 -10.66 5.84
N ASP A 43 -7.68 -10.79 5.53
CA ASP A 43 -8.24 -11.97 4.88
C ASP A 43 -8.22 -11.88 3.33
N GLU A 44 -7.81 -10.74 2.78
CA GLU A 44 -7.72 -10.54 1.33
C GLU A 44 -6.33 -10.92 0.80
N ARG A 45 -6.28 -11.54 -0.38
CA ARG A 45 -5.01 -11.72 -1.10
C ARG A 45 -4.77 -10.50 -1.97
N MET A 46 -3.62 -9.85 -1.79
CA MET A 46 -3.33 -8.59 -2.45
C MET A 46 -2.08 -8.66 -3.34
N LEU A 47 -2.08 -7.81 -4.36
CA LEU A 47 -0.97 -7.61 -5.28
C LEU A 47 -0.56 -6.13 -5.27
N TYR A 48 0.64 -5.85 -4.78
CA TYR A 48 1.25 -4.53 -4.85
C TYR A 48 2.17 -4.44 -6.08
N ILE A 49 1.86 -3.52 -6.99
CA ILE A 49 2.68 -3.28 -8.20
C ILE A 49 3.51 -2.01 -8.03
N ALA A 50 4.82 -2.18 -7.99
CA ALA A 50 5.80 -1.12 -7.97
C ALA A 50 6.29 -0.77 -9.39
N TYR A 51 6.67 0.49 -9.59
CA TYR A 51 7.22 0.95 -10.87
C TYR A 51 8.59 0.32 -11.18
N ASN A 52 9.44 0.15 -10.18
CA ASN A 52 10.80 -0.36 -10.34
C ASN A 52 11.19 -1.32 -9.20
N ARG A 53 12.31 -2.02 -9.39
CA ARG A 53 12.81 -3.01 -8.45
C ARG A 53 13.16 -2.40 -7.09
N ALA A 54 13.78 -1.23 -7.05
CA ALA A 54 14.16 -0.60 -5.78
C ALA A 54 12.95 -0.35 -4.87
N ILE A 55 11.82 0.12 -5.43
CA ILE A 55 10.56 0.31 -4.68
C ILE A 55 9.98 -1.03 -4.23
N ARG A 56 10.02 -2.07 -5.08
CA ARG A 56 9.56 -3.41 -4.72
C ARG A 56 10.38 -4.00 -3.57
N ASP A 57 11.71 -3.91 -3.67
CA ASP A 57 12.66 -4.39 -2.66
C ASP A 57 12.46 -3.71 -1.32
N GLU A 58 12.14 -2.41 -1.30
CA GLU A 58 11.84 -1.67 -0.08
C GLU A 58 10.47 -2.03 0.52
N ALA A 59 9.47 -2.30 -0.33
CA ALA A 59 8.12 -2.64 0.08
C ALA A 59 8.01 -4.07 0.64
N GLU A 60 8.68 -5.04 0.02
CA GLU A 60 8.58 -6.46 0.35
C GLU A 60 8.65 -6.78 1.85
N PRO A 61 9.68 -6.33 2.61
CA PRO A 61 9.77 -6.66 4.03
C PRO A 61 8.80 -5.86 4.91
N LYS A 62 8.15 -4.82 4.36
CA LYS A 62 7.25 -3.92 5.10
C LYS A 62 5.79 -4.31 4.97
N PHE A 63 5.40 -4.94 3.86
CA PHE A 63 4.02 -5.36 3.64
C PHE A 63 3.69 -6.65 4.41
N PRO A 64 2.42 -6.85 4.79
CA PRO A 64 1.96 -8.12 5.35
C PRO A 64 2.19 -9.31 4.42
N TYR A 65 2.29 -10.51 4.97
CA TYR A 65 2.59 -11.75 4.24
C TYR A 65 1.57 -12.09 3.14
N HIS A 66 0.33 -11.61 3.25
CA HIS A 66 -0.74 -11.82 2.27
C HIS A 66 -0.67 -10.89 1.05
N VAL A 67 0.33 -10.01 1.00
CA VAL A 67 0.57 -9.10 -0.12
C VAL A 67 1.78 -9.56 -0.93
N THR A 68 1.55 -9.89 -2.19
CA THR A 68 2.63 -10.14 -3.14
C THR A 68 3.12 -8.82 -3.73
N CYS A 69 4.40 -8.48 -3.58
CA CYS A 69 4.99 -7.29 -4.19
C CYS A 69 5.70 -7.64 -5.50
N LYS A 70 5.35 -6.97 -6.60
CA LYS A 70 5.96 -7.18 -7.92
C LYS A 70 6.22 -5.87 -8.64
N THR A 71 7.04 -5.92 -9.67
CA THR A 71 7.09 -4.86 -10.69
C THR A 71 6.21 -5.22 -11.88
N SER A 72 5.80 -4.24 -12.68
CA SER A 72 4.94 -4.49 -13.87
C SER A 72 5.55 -5.47 -14.87
N HIS A 73 6.88 -5.60 -14.92
CA HIS A 73 7.59 -6.51 -15.83
C HIS A 73 7.64 -7.96 -15.33
N GLN A 74 7.14 -8.24 -14.12
CA GLN A 74 7.11 -9.57 -13.50
C GLN A 74 5.70 -10.20 -13.47
N LEU A 75 4.78 -9.59 -14.22
CA LEU A 75 3.42 -10.09 -14.44
C LEU A 75 3.35 -10.98 -15.66
#